data_AF-A0A7W1G4H7-F1
#
_entry.id   AF-A0A7W1G4H7-F1
#
_cell.length_a   1.000
_cell.length_b   1.000
_cell.length_c   1.000
_cell.angle_alpha   90.00
_cell.angle_beta   90.00
_cell.angle_gamma   90.00
#
_symmetry.space_group_name_H-M   'P 1'
#
loop_
_entity.id
_entity.type
_entity.pdbx_description
1 polymer ?
#
loop_
_entity_poly.entity_id
_entity_poly.type
_entity_poly.pdbx_seq_one_letter_code
_entity_poly.pdbx_strand_id
1 'polypeptide(L)'
;MLDRSYLHRGILGMSRYPGGGVEGWFPIHYAAAVLAAHRLSEDPAYAPAVAAMQAQVDLMMATHAHLFQGAPAGRLDPDAIGRIARCIEERIHRHSHSGHSVIFAAHAMRALTAAPECGRVEVVEGICQVIGYFNRNQGVGLDPAAVGAFPDFSPQGVADLVSAELRRIPDVVPISIGHIGLGHVMTHGHALIELSRLGHVHLAEKGYGAFCAHLGGARAA
;
A
#
# COMPACT_ATOMS: atom_id res chain seq x y z
N MET A 1 4.71 -4.87 20.75
CA MET A 1 5.03 -4.07 19.56
C MET A 1 6.35 -4.57 18.99
N LEU A 2 6.44 -4.70 17.67
CA LEU A 2 7.70 -4.99 16.97
C LEU A 2 8.64 -3.79 17.09
N ASP A 3 9.95 -4.04 17.04
CA ASP A 3 10.92 -2.97 17.15
C ASP A 3 11.04 -2.12 15.87
N ARG A 4 11.68 -0.95 15.99
CA ARG A 4 11.85 0.02 14.90
C ARG A 4 12.69 -0.53 13.73
N SER A 5 13.46 -1.61 13.92
CA SER A 5 14.23 -2.22 12.83
C SER A 5 13.32 -2.85 11.77
N TYR A 6 12.12 -3.32 12.12
CA TYR A 6 11.13 -3.79 11.14
C TYR A 6 10.69 -2.64 10.23
N LEU A 7 10.49 -1.45 10.79
CA LEU A 7 10.15 -0.25 10.02
C LEU A 7 11.27 0.09 9.02
N HIS A 8 12.53 0.10 9.49
CA HIS A 8 13.70 0.37 8.65
C HIS A 8 13.85 -0.66 7.52
N ARG A 9 13.73 -1.96 7.84
CA ARG A 9 13.82 -3.04 6.86
C ARG A 9 12.68 -3.02 5.86
N GLY A 10 11.46 -2.72 6.31
CA GLY A 10 10.30 -2.58 5.44
C GLY A 10 10.45 -1.44 4.43
N ILE A 11 10.95 -0.27 4.87
CA ILE A 11 11.25 0.86 3.99
C ILE A 11 12.33 0.49 2.97
N LEU A 12 13.41 -0.15 3.43
CA LEU A 12 14.50 -0.61 2.56
C LEU A 12 14.00 -1.61 1.52
N GLY A 13 13.24 -2.63 1.94
CA GLY A 13 12.65 -3.61 1.04
C GLY A 13 11.74 -2.97 0.00
N MET A 14 10.95 -1.97 0.40
CA MET A 14 10.06 -1.24 -0.51
C MET A 14 10.84 -0.48 -1.59
N SER A 15 12.03 0.05 -1.26
CA SER A 15 12.88 0.73 -2.23
C SER A 15 13.63 -0.21 -3.19
N ARG A 16 13.71 -1.50 -2.87
CA ARG A 16 14.50 -2.48 -3.65
C ARG A 16 13.66 -3.16 -4.70
N TYR A 17 13.13 -2.35 -5.62
CA TYR A 17 12.48 -2.87 -6.81
C TYR A 17 13.48 -3.68 -7.64
N PRO A 18 13.28 -5.00 -7.85
CA PRO A 18 14.25 -5.83 -8.56
C PRO A 18 14.19 -5.66 -10.09
N GLY A 19 13.43 -4.68 -10.62
CA GLY A 19 13.56 -4.28 -12.01
C GLY A 19 13.24 -5.37 -13.02
N GLY A 20 11.97 -5.79 -13.17
CA GLY A 20 11.54 -6.63 -14.29
C GLY A 20 12.22 -8.00 -14.45
N GLY A 21 13.01 -8.44 -13.46
CA GLY A 21 13.56 -9.79 -13.39
C GLY A 21 12.49 -10.86 -13.18
N VAL A 22 12.92 -12.11 -13.01
CA VAL A 22 12.03 -13.31 -12.96
C VAL A 22 10.92 -13.19 -11.90
N GLU A 23 11.17 -12.49 -10.78
CA GLU A 23 10.20 -12.30 -9.69
C GLU A 23 9.24 -11.10 -9.90
N GLY A 24 9.50 -10.24 -10.89
CA GLY A 24 8.67 -9.08 -11.21
C GLY A 24 8.49 -8.11 -10.03
N TRP A 25 7.27 -7.64 -9.83
CA TRP A 25 6.92 -6.66 -8.80
C TRP A 25 6.42 -7.29 -7.49
N PHE A 26 6.13 -8.59 -7.50
CA PHE A 26 5.54 -9.29 -6.36
C PHE A 26 6.35 -9.16 -5.06
N PRO A 27 7.71 -9.16 -5.07
CA PRO A 27 8.51 -9.01 -3.86
C PRO A 27 8.23 -7.75 -3.03
N ILE A 28 7.63 -6.71 -3.64
CA ILE A 28 7.23 -5.50 -2.92
C ILE A 28 6.15 -5.77 -1.86
N HIS A 29 5.33 -6.82 -2.02
CA HIS A 29 4.38 -7.23 -0.99
C HIS A 29 5.06 -7.67 0.30
N TYR A 30 6.23 -8.31 0.21
CA TYR A 30 6.97 -8.71 1.41
C TYR A 30 7.37 -7.47 2.22
N ALA A 31 7.86 -6.42 1.55
CA ALA A 31 8.13 -5.15 2.20
C ALA A 31 6.88 -4.50 2.81
N ALA A 32 5.77 -4.48 2.07
CA ALA A 32 4.50 -3.99 2.58
C ALA A 32 4.01 -4.79 3.81
N ALA A 33 4.21 -6.11 3.82
CA ALA A 33 3.85 -6.99 4.92
C ALA A 33 4.67 -6.68 6.19
N VAL A 34 5.98 -6.42 6.07
CA VAL A 34 6.82 -5.96 7.19
C VAL A 34 6.26 -4.64 7.78
N LEU A 35 5.95 -3.66 6.92
CA LEU A 35 5.43 -2.36 7.33
C LEU A 35 4.02 -2.44 7.94
N ALA A 36 3.19 -3.34 7.43
CA ALA A 36 1.87 -3.62 7.98
C ALA A 36 1.99 -4.29 9.36
N ALA A 37 2.86 -5.29 9.50
CA ALA A 37 3.08 -6.00 10.75
C ALA A 37 3.57 -5.06 11.87
N HIS A 38 4.52 -4.18 11.58
CA HIS A 38 4.96 -3.16 12.52
C HIS A 38 3.78 -2.33 13.03
N ARG A 39 2.93 -1.83 12.11
CA ARG A 39 1.77 -1.01 12.47
C ARG A 39 0.70 -1.75 13.25
N LEU A 40 0.38 -2.98 12.85
CA LEU A 40 -0.59 -3.80 13.59
C LEU A 40 -0.09 -4.09 15.00
N SER A 41 1.23 -4.28 15.17
CA SER A 41 1.82 -4.52 16.48
C SER A 41 1.79 -3.32 17.45
N GLU A 42 1.52 -2.11 16.95
CA GLU A 42 1.30 -0.90 17.75
C GLU A 42 -0.10 -0.84 18.35
N ASP A 43 -1.06 -1.56 17.75
CA ASP A 43 -2.44 -1.57 18.20
C ASP A 43 -2.67 -2.67 19.25
N PRO A 44 -3.10 -2.32 20.49
CA PRO A 44 -3.34 -3.28 21.57
C PRO A 44 -4.31 -4.41 21.21
N ALA A 45 -5.24 -4.18 20.27
CA ALA A 45 -6.17 -5.21 19.80
C ALA A 45 -5.45 -6.44 19.20
N TYR A 46 -4.23 -6.25 18.69
CA TYR A 46 -3.43 -7.32 18.10
C TYR A 46 -2.38 -7.90 19.05
N ALA A 47 -2.33 -7.48 20.32
CA ALA A 47 -1.35 -7.95 21.29
C ALA A 47 -1.21 -9.50 21.35
N PRO A 48 -2.30 -10.29 21.33
CA PRO A 48 -2.20 -11.76 21.32
C PRO A 48 -1.56 -12.34 20.05
N ALA A 49 -1.60 -11.61 18.94
CA ALA A 49 -1.12 -12.07 17.63
C ALA A 49 0.32 -11.61 17.31
N VAL A 50 0.88 -10.65 18.07
CA VAL A 50 2.18 -10.04 17.74
C VAL A 50 3.31 -11.07 17.65
N ALA A 51 3.39 -12.02 18.58
CA ALA A 51 4.46 -13.03 18.56
C ALA A 51 4.40 -13.94 17.33
N ALA A 52 3.20 -14.39 16.95
CA ALA A 52 3.01 -15.20 15.74
C ALA A 52 3.31 -14.40 14.47
N MET A 53 2.86 -13.15 14.42
CA MET A 53 3.13 -12.22 13.33
C MET A 53 4.64 -11.98 13.17
N GLN A 54 5.34 -11.76 14.28
CA GLN A 54 6.80 -11.59 14.30
C GLN A 54 7.49 -12.80 13.69
N ALA A 55 7.16 -14.01 14.15
CA ALA A 55 7.76 -15.25 13.65
C ALA A 55 7.57 -15.44 12.13
N GLN A 56 6.38 -15.11 11.61
CA GLN A 56 6.11 -15.19 10.16
C GLN A 56 6.88 -14.15 9.36
N VAL A 57 6.94 -12.91 9.86
CA VAL A 57 7.69 -11.83 9.20
C VAL A 57 9.19 -12.10 9.24
N ASP A 58 9.72 -12.64 10.33
CA ASP A 58 11.13 -13.01 10.45
C ASP A 58 11.51 -14.13 9.48
N LEU A 59 10.67 -15.18 9.39
CA LEU A 59 10.86 -16.25 8.43
C LEU A 59 10.86 -15.71 7.00
N MET A 60 9.88 -14.88 6.64
CA MET A 60 9.79 -14.25 5.32
C MET A 60 11.02 -13.38 5.02
N MET A 61 11.46 -12.56 5.98
CA MET A 61 12.65 -11.72 5.80
C MET A 61 13.92 -12.56 5.65
N ALA A 62 14.03 -13.69 6.35
CA ALA A 62 15.15 -14.61 6.21
C ALA A 62 15.16 -15.29 4.82
N THR A 63 14.00 -15.72 4.33
CA THR A 63 13.86 -16.30 2.98
C THR A 63 14.20 -15.30 1.88
N HIS A 64 13.85 -14.02 2.07
CA HIS A 64 14.08 -12.96 1.10
C HIS A 64 15.13 -11.94 1.59
N ALA A 65 16.20 -12.42 2.22
CA ALA A 65 17.22 -11.61 2.89
C ALA A 65 17.78 -10.46 2.03
N HIS A 66 17.93 -10.67 0.73
CA HIS A 66 18.43 -9.68 -0.23
C HIS A 66 17.57 -8.39 -0.28
N LEU A 67 16.29 -8.44 0.07
CA LEU A 67 15.41 -7.27 0.13
C LEU A 67 15.59 -6.47 1.43
N PHE A 68 15.99 -7.12 2.53
CA PHE A 68 15.87 -6.55 3.88
C PHE A 68 17.21 -6.25 4.55
N GLN A 69 18.33 -6.67 3.96
CA GLN A 69 19.66 -6.52 4.57
C GLN A 69 20.44 -5.31 4.08
N GLY A 70 21.32 -4.77 4.93
CA GLY A 70 22.15 -3.61 4.61
C GLY A 70 21.52 -2.30 5.07
N ALA A 71 22.23 -1.19 4.83
CA ALA A 71 21.75 0.15 5.15
C ALA A 71 21.50 0.91 3.85
N PRO A 72 20.44 1.73 3.78
CA PRO A 72 20.32 2.67 2.68
C PRO A 72 21.51 3.64 2.76
N ALA A 73 22.28 3.70 1.66
CA ALA A 73 23.38 4.63 1.52
C ALA A 73 22.84 6.04 1.20
N GLY A 74 23.73 7.04 1.20
CA GLY A 74 23.43 8.36 0.65
C GLY A 74 22.89 9.38 1.64
N ARG A 75 22.56 10.57 1.12
CA ARG A 75 22.11 11.71 1.91
C ARG A 75 20.61 11.62 2.20
N LEU A 76 20.19 12.24 3.31
CA LEU A 76 18.77 12.45 3.58
C LEU A 76 18.15 13.32 2.49
N ASP A 77 16.94 12.96 2.11
CA ASP A 77 16.08 13.76 1.26
C ASP A 77 15.14 14.58 2.16
N PRO A 78 15.31 15.91 2.21
CA PRO A 78 14.47 16.76 3.05
C PRO A 78 13.00 16.79 2.60
N ASP A 79 12.68 16.34 1.38
CA ASP A 79 11.33 16.28 0.82
C ASP A 79 10.93 14.84 0.42
N ALA A 80 11.40 13.84 1.18
CA ALA A 80 11.15 12.42 0.88
C ALA A 80 9.65 12.10 0.65
N ILE A 81 8.77 12.55 1.54
CA ILE A 81 7.32 12.32 1.45
C ILE A 81 6.73 13.10 0.27
N GLY A 82 7.12 14.37 0.06
CA GLY A 82 6.62 15.19 -1.04
C GLY A 82 7.03 14.66 -2.41
N ARG A 83 8.24 14.10 -2.55
CA ARG A 83 8.66 13.40 -3.78
C ARG A 83 7.77 12.18 -4.06
N ILE A 84 7.50 11.34 -3.06
CA ILE A 84 6.62 10.18 -3.21
C ILE A 84 5.19 10.61 -3.60
N ALA A 85 4.67 11.66 -2.96
CA ALA A 85 3.38 12.26 -3.28
C ALA A 85 3.29 12.70 -4.75
N ARG A 86 4.33 13.39 -5.26
CA ARG A 86 4.39 13.77 -6.69
C ARG A 86 4.46 12.55 -7.61
N CYS A 87 5.18 11.50 -7.23
CA CYS A 87 5.28 10.26 -8.01
C CYS A 87 3.93 9.55 -8.20
N ILE A 88 3.01 9.61 -7.22
CA ILE A 88 1.65 9.04 -7.38
C ILE A 88 0.67 9.97 -8.09
N GLU A 89 0.81 11.29 -7.91
CA GLU A 89 -0.19 12.28 -8.34
C GLU A 89 -0.57 12.18 -9.83
N GLU A 90 0.41 11.88 -10.69
CA GLU A 90 0.21 11.84 -12.14
C GLU A 90 -0.82 10.78 -12.57
N ARG A 91 -0.97 9.69 -11.82
CA ARG A 91 -1.75 8.51 -12.26
C ARG A 91 -2.66 7.90 -11.22
N ILE A 92 -2.72 8.45 -10.01
CA ILE A 92 -3.60 7.99 -8.93
C ILE A 92 -5.09 7.91 -9.34
N HIS A 93 -5.51 8.70 -10.32
CA HIS A 93 -6.87 8.71 -10.87
C HIS A 93 -7.17 7.57 -11.87
N ARG A 94 -6.23 6.67 -12.14
CA ARG A 94 -6.44 5.55 -13.08
C ARG A 94 -6.56 4.24 -12.32
N HIS A 95 -7.48 3.38 -12.76
CA HIS A 95 -7.55 2.02 -12.25
C HIS A 95 -6.46 1.16 -12.92
N SER A 96 -5.30 1.04 -12.28
CA SER A 96 -4.24 0.12 -12.67
C SER A 96 -3.84 -0.79 -11.52
N HIS A 97 -3.58 -2.06 -11.83
CA HIS A 97 -3.11 -3.08 -10.88
C HIS A 97 -3.76 -3.00 -9.50
N SER A 98 -5.09 -2.93 -9.42
CA SER A 98 -5.81 -3.00 -8.15
C SER A 98 -5.39 -1.98 -7.08
N GLY A 99 -4.83 -0.83 -7.48
CA GLY A 99 -4.42 0.25 -6.57
C GLY A 99 -3.02 0.11 -5.96
N HIS A 100 -2.16 -0.78 -6.46
CA HIS A 100 -0.82 -1.01 -5.87
C HIS A 100 0.04 0.24 -5.73
N SER A 101 0.00 1.17 -6.68
CA SER A 101 0.76 2.43 -6.57
C SER A 101 0.35 3.24 -5.34
N VAL A 102 -0.95 3.34 -5.08
CA VAL A 102 -1.53 4.06 -3.93
C VAL A 102 -1.23 3.32 -2.63
N ILE A 103 -1.40 2.00 -2.62
CA ILE A 103 -1.14 1.14 -1.45
C ILE A 103 0.31 1.25 -1.00
N PHE A 104 1.26 1.04 -1.91
CA PHE A 104 2.69 1.08 -1.56
C PHE A 104 3.16 2.49 -1.20
N ALA A 105 2.66 3.53 -1.88
CA ALA A 105 2.97 4.90 -1.51
C ALA A 105 2.46 5.25 -0.10
N ALA A 106 1.21 4.90 0.24
CA ALA A 106 0.66 5.16 1.57
C ALA A 106 1.47 4.46 2.67
N HIS A 107 1.84 3.18 2.46
CA HIS A 107 2.71 2.46 3.39
C HIS A 107 4.08 3.13 3.55
N ALA A 108 4.72 3.52 2.45
CA ALA A 108 6.02 4.17 2.47
C ALA A 108 5.97 5.55 3.15
N MET A 109 4.99 6.40 2.81
CA MET A 109 4.84 7.74 3.38
C MET A 109 4.57 7.69 4.88
N ARG A 110 3.70 6.78 5.34
CA ARG A 110 3.46 6.58 6.78
C ARG A 110 4.73 6.11 7.48
N ALA A 111 5.44 5.16 6.88
CA ALA A 111 6.66 4.62 7.46
C ALA A 111 7.77 5.69 7.55
N LEU A 112 7.93 6.52 6.53
CA LEU A 112 8.87 7.65 6.52
C LEU A 112 8.47 8.78 7.48
N THR A 113 7.18 8.94 7.76
CA THR A 113 6.73 9.85 8.83
C THR A 113 7.21 9.37 10.19
N ALA A 114 7.14 8.06 10.44
CA ALA A 114 7.61 7.46 11.70
C ALA A 114 9.14 7.31 11.77
N ALA A 115 9.81 7.15 10.62
CA ALA A 115 11.27 7.01 10.48
C ALA A 115 11.85 7.93 9.39
N PRO A 116 11.88 9.25 9.62
CA PRO A 116 12.40 10.22 8.64
C PRO A 116 13.89 10.01 8.32
N GLU A 117 14.65 9.41 9.24
CA GLU A 117 16.06 9.05 9.02
C GLU A 117 16.26 8.00 7.91
N CYS A 118 15.19 7.29 7.52
CA CYS A 118 15.20 6.34 6.41
C CYS A 118 14.90 7.01 5.06
N GLY A 119 14.45 8.26 5.05
CA GLY A 119 14.14 9.04 3.84
C GLY A 119 15.39 9.49 3.10
N ARG A 120 16.23 8.55 2.66
CA ARG A 120 17.41 8.84 1.84
C ARG A 120 17.05 8.93 0.36
N VAL A 121 17.81 9.70 -0.40
CA VAL A 121 17.55 9.95 -1.83
C VAL A 121 17.32 8.65 -2.60
N GLU A 122 18.18 7.66 -2.39
CA GLU A 122 18.17 6.36 -3.07
C GLU A 122 16.95 5.51 -2.67
N VAL A 123 16.52 5.61 -1.42
CA VAL A 123 15.30 4.94 -0.91
C VAL A 123 14.07 5.53 -1.59
N VAL A 124 13.98 6.86 -1.59
CA VAL A 124 12.87 7.60 -2.21
C VAL A 124 12.81 7.34 -3.70
N GLU A 125 13.95 7.30 -4.38
CA GLU A 125 14.05 6.94 -5.79
C GLU A 125 13.56 5.53 -6.06
N GLY A 126 14.00 4.55 -5.26
CA GLY A 126 13.52 3.16 -5.36
C GLY A 126 12.01 3.04 -5.19
N ILE A 127 11.43 3.73 -4.20
CA ILE A 127 9.98 3.76 -3.98
C ILE A 127 9.26 4.42 -5.18
N CYS A 128 9.77 5.53 -5.69
CA CYS A 128 9.22 6.17 -6.89
C CYS A 128 9.33 5.27 -8.13
N GLN A 129 10.37 4.43 -8.25
CA GLN A 129 10.48 3.44 -9.32
C GLN A 129 9.40 2.36 -9.20
N VAL A 130 9.11 1.86 -8.00
CA VAL A 130 7.99 0.93 -7.73
C VAL A 130 6.66 1.55 -8.16
N ILE A 131 6.37 2.77 -7.70
CA ILE A 131 5.16 3.51 -8.07
C ILE A 131 5.09 3.69 -9.59
N GLY A 132 6.21 4.11 -10.19
CA GLY A 132 6.35 4.29 -11.63
C GLY A 132 6.07 3.02 -12.42
N TYR A 133 6.44 1.84 -11.92
CA TYR A 133 6.14 0.56 -12.57
C TYR A 133 4.64 0.32 -12.73
N PHE A 134 3.86 0.48 -11.66
CA PHE A 134 2.40 0.30 -11.73
C PHE A 134 1.70 1.38 -12.54
N ASN A 135 2.34 2.54 -12.65
CA ASN A 135 1.89 3.68 -13.43
C ASN A 135 2.12 3.50 -14.95
N ARG A 136 3.08 2.67 -15.37
CA ARG A 136 3.42 2.46 -16.79
C ARG A 136 2.43 1.56 -17.54
N ASN A 137 1.80 0.60 -16.88
CA ASN A 137 0.85 -0.29 -17.57
C ASN A 137 -0.48 0.43 -17.80
N GLN A 138 -1.15 0.11 -18.91
CA GLN A 138 -2.40 0.74 -19.31
C GLN A 138 -3.48 0.48 -18.25
N GLY A 139 -3.65 1.42 -17.32
CA GLY A 139 -4.83 1.47 -16.48
C GLY A 139 -6.07 1.69 -17.35
N VAL A 140 -7.19 1.10 -16.96
CA VAL A 140 -8.47 1.32 -17.65
C VAL A 140 -8.98 2.71 -17.25
N GLY A 141 -9.45 3.48 -18.23
CA GLY A 141 -10.14 4.75 -17.96
C GLY A 141 -11.35 4.50 -17.06
N LEU A 142 -11.64 5.43 -16.17
CA LEU A 142 -12.79 5.31 -15.29
C LEU A 142 -14.06 5.65 -16.07
N ASP A 143 -15.11 4.84 -15.93
CA ASP A 143 -16.46 5.22 -16.36
C ASP A 143 -17.02 6.22 -15.33
N PRO A 144 -17.24 7.50 -15.70
CA PRO A 144 -17.73 8.51 -14.78
C PRO A 144 -19.11 8.19 -14.22
N ALA A 145 -19.96 7.47 -14.99
CA ALA A 145 -21.30 7.09 -14.52
C ALA A 145 -21.22 6.04 -13.41
N ALA A 146 -20.32 5.05 -13.56
CA ALA A 146 -20.06 4.05 -12.53
C ALA A 146 -19.45 4.67 -11.25
N VAL A 147 -18.58 5.67 -11.39
CA VAL A 147 -18.01 6.40 -10.24
C VAL A 147 -19.06 7.28 -9.55
N GLY A 148 -19.89 7.98 -10.33
CA GLY A 148 -20.95 8.87 -9.81
C GLY A 148 -22.07 8.16 -9.05
N ALA A 149 -22.13 6.83 -9.09
CA ALA A 149 -23.03 6.03 -8.24
C ALA A 149 -22.56 5.93 -6.78
N PHE A 150 -21.34 6.37 -6.47
CA PHE A 150 -20.80 6.39 -5.12
C PHE A 150 -20.88 7.80 -4.50
N PRO A 151 -21.02 7.93 -3.17
CA PRO A 151 -20.93 9.22 -2.48
C PRO A 151 -19.59 9.91 -2.71
N ASP A 152 -19.50 11.21 -2.44
CA ASP A 152 -18.23 11.93 -2.47
C ASP A 152 -17.21 11.34 -1.47
N PHE A 153 -15.92 11.57 -1.75
CA PHE A 153 -14.85 11.08 -0.91
C PHE A 153 -14.98 11.61 0.53
N SER A 154 -14.96 10.69 1.48
CA SER A 154 -14.61 10.97 2.87
C SER A 154 -13.92 9.74 3.46
N PRO A 155 -12.98 9.90 4.41
CA PRO A 155 -12.34 8.74 5.04
C PRO A 155 -13.34 7.77 5.68
N GLN A 156 -14.38 8.31 6.33
CA GLN A 156 -15.46 7.50 6.91
C GLN A 156 -16.29 6.80 5.83
N GLY A 157 -16.66 7.51 4.76
CA GLY A 157 -17.41 6.91 3.65
C GLY A 157 -16.67 5.77 2.97
N VAL A 158 -15.34 5.89 2.80
CA VAL A 158 -14.50 4.78 2.29
C VAL A 158 -14.54 3.60 3.26
N ALA A 159 -14.38 3.82 4.56
CA ALA A 159 -14.44 2.77 5.56
C ALA A 159 -15.81 2.07 5.59
N ASP A 160 -16.90 2.82 5.46
CA ASP A 160 -18.27 2.30 5.42
C ASP A 160 -18.51 1.46 4.17
N LEU A 161 -18.03 1.91 3.00
CA LEU A 161 -18.08 1.14 1.75
C LEU A 161 -17.32 -0.18 1.86
N VAL A 162 -16.09 -0.16 2.37
CA VAL A 162 -15.29 -1.38 2.58
C VAL A 162 -15.98 -2.33 3.57
N SER A 163 -16.50 -1.78 4.68
CA SER A 163 -17.22 -2.56 5.70
C SER A 163 -18.49 -3.19 5.15
N ALA A 164 -19.22 -2.46 4.28
CA ALA A 164 -20.40 -2.97 3.61
C ALA A 164 -20.05 -4.16 2.71
N GLU A 165 -18.95 -4.12 1.97
CA GLU A 165 -18.50 -5.27 1.17
C GLU A 165 -18.06 -6.46 2.00
N LEU A 166 -17.31 -6.22 3.09
CA LEU A 166 -16.88 -7.28 4.00
C LEU A 166 -18.06 -8.07 4.57
N ARG A 167 -19.17 -7.39 4.89
CA ARG A 167 -20.40 -8.04 5.39
C ARG A 167 -21.11 -8.90 4.35
N ARG A 168 -20.79 -8.76 3.07
CA ARG A 168 -21.38 -9.54 1.97
C ARG A 168 -20.62 -10.84 1.72
N ILE A 169 -19.43 -11.01 2.30
CA ILE A 169 -18.68 -12.25 2.22
C ILE A 169 -19.41 -13.30 3.08
N PRO A 170 -19.78 -14.47 2.53
CA PRO A 170 -20.30 -15.58 3.31
C PRO A 170 -19.29 -16.05 4.38
N ASP A 171 -19.76 -16.65 5.47
CA ASP A 171 -18.90 -17.13 6.57
C ASP A 171 -17.87 -18.21 6.14
N VAL A 172 -18.12 -18.87 5.01
CA VAL A 172 -17.24 -19.89 4.44
C VAL A 172 -17.09 -19.62 2.96
N VAL A 173 -15.90 -19.19 2.55
CA VAL A 173 -15.59 -18.99 1.13
C VAL A 173 -14.29 -19.75 0.82
N PRO A 174 -14.28 -20.63 -0.19
CA PRO A 174 -13.03 -21.16 -0.73
C PRO A 174 -12.13 -20.00 -1.16
N ILE A 175 -10.82 -20.09 -0.91
CA ILE A 175 -9.85 -19.07 -1.36
C ILE A 175 -9.85 -19.03 -2.90
N SER A 176 -10.77 -18.26 -3.49
CA SER A 176 -10.87 -18.02 -4.92
C SER A 176 -10.29 -16.65 -5.27
N ILE A 177 -10.08 -16.42 -6.57
CA ILE A 177 -9.56 -15.16 -7.14
C ILE A 177 -10.39 -13.93 -6.70
N GLY A 178 -11.67 -14.11 -6.34
CA GLY A 178 -12.53 -13.05 -5.79
C GLY A 178 -12.03 -12.48 -4.44
N HIS A 179 -11.35 -13.28 -3.61
CA HIS A 179 -10.74 -12.80 -2.36
C HIS A 179 -9.54 -11.90 -2.58
N ILE A 180 -8.78 -12.12 -3.66
CA ILE A 180 -7.65 -11.26 -4.04
C ILE A 180 -8.21 -9.88 -4.42
N GLY A 181 -9.33 -9.84 -5.17
CA GLY A 181 -10.03 -8.60 -5.51
C GLY A 181 -10.49 -7.83 -4.27
N LEU A 182 -11.18 -8.49 -3.33
CA LEU A 182 -11.65 -7.81 -2.12
C LEU A 182 -10.52 -7.40 -1.18
N GLY A 183 -9.46 -8.21 -1.07
CA GLY A 183 -8.22 -7.86 -0.38
C GLY A 183 -7.61 -6.57 -0.91
N HIS A 184 -7.58 -6.40 -2.23
CA HIS A 184 -7.11 -5.18 -2.84
C HIS A 184 -8.08 -4.00 -2.64
N VAL A 185 -9.41 -4.22 -2.66
CA VAL A 185 -10.38 -3.16 -2.34
C VAL A 185 -10.16 -2.64 -0.93
N MET A 186 -10.02 -3.54 0.06
CA MET A 186 -9.74 -3.15 1.44
C MET A 186 -8.45 -2.34 1.57
N THR A 187 -7.37 -2.84 0.98
CA THR A 187 -6.05 -2.19 1.10
C THR A 187 -5.98 -0.88 0.32
N HIS A 188 -6.64 -0.78 -0.84
CA HIS A 188 -6.76 0.47 -1.59
C HIS A 188 -7.59 1.51 -0.82
N GLY A 189 -8.74 1.12 -0.25
CA GLY A 189 -9.55 2.01 0.58
C GLY A 189 -8.78 2.50 1.81
N HIS A 190 -8.09 1.59 2.51
CA HIS A 190 -7.21 1.94 3.62
C HIS A 190 -6.09 2.91 3.20
N ALA A 191 -5.48 2.71 2.03
CA ALA A 191 -4.45 3.60 1.52
C ALA A 191 -4.95 5.03 1.27
N LEU A 192 -6.18 5.20 0.75
CA LEU A 192 -6.78 6.53 0.58
C LEU A 192 -7.07 7.21 1.92
N ILE A 193 -7.56 6.45 2.92
CA ILE A 193 -7.76 6.95 4.29
C ILE A 193 -6.42 7.40 4.89
N GLU A 194 -5.37 6.60 4.72
CA GLU A 194 -4.04 6.92 5.24
C GLU A 194 -3.43 8.15 4.54
N LEU A 195 -3.58 8.29 3.23
CA LEU A 195 -3.16 9.52 2.52
C LEU A 195 -3.87 10.76 3.09
N SER A 196 -5.18 10.68 3.34
CA SER A 196 -5.93 11.77 3.96
C SER A 196 -5.42 12.09 5.37
N ARG A 197 -5.17 11.07 6.20
CA ARG A 197 -4.62 11.23 7.56
C ARG A 197 -3.21 11.84 7.58
N LEU A 198 -2.40 11.54 6.58
CA LEU A 198 -1.07 12.12 6.39
C LEU A 198 -1.11 13.55 5.83
N GLY A 199 -2.29 14.15 5.62
CA GLY A 199 -2.46 15.51 5.10
C GLY A 199 -2.53 15.61 3.58
N HIS A 200 -2.54 14.49 2.86
CA HIS A 200 -2.62 14.43 1.40
C HIS A 200 -4.06 14.21 0.90
N VAL A 201 -5.01 14.97 1.44
CA VAL A 201 -6.45 14.85 1.13
C VAL A 201 -6.72 14.95 -0.37
N HIS A 202 -6.08 15.89 -1.06
CA HIS A 202 -6.23 16.07 -2.51
C HIS A 202 -5.81 14.83 -3.32
N LEU A 203 -4.78 14.08 -2.87
CA LEU A 203 -4.38 12.82 -3.53
C LEU A 203 -5.41 11.73 -3.28
N ALA A 204 -5.95 11.66 -2.06
CA ALA A 204 -6.99 10.70 -1.71
C ALA A 204 -8.28 10.94 -2.53
N GLU A 205 -8.72 12.20 -2.65
CA GLU A 205 -9.84 12.59 -3.50
C GLU A 205 -9.59 12.25 -4.97
N LYS A 206 -8.40 12.59 -5.48
CA LYS A 206 -8.01 12.29 -6.87
C LYS A 206 -7.97 10.78 -7.16
N GLY A 207 -7.62 9.96 -6.17
CA GLY A 207 -7.59 8.50 -6.26
C GLY A 207 -8.94 7.81 -6.04
N TYR A 208 -9.90 8.52 -5.46
CA TYR A 208 -11.17 7.93 -5.04
C TYR A 208 -11.95 7.31 -6.20
N GLY A 209 -11.97 7.95 -7.37
CA GLY A 209 -12.62 7.39 -8.56
C GLY A 209 -12.06 6.03 -8.98
N ALA A 210 -10.74 5.82 -8.85
CA ALA A 210 -10.10 4.55 -9.16
C ALA A 210 -10.46 3.47 -8.13
N PHE A 211 -10.62 3.84 -6.85
CA PHE A 211 -11.16 2.97 -5.83
C PHE A 211 -12.62 2.58 -6.10
N CYS A 212 -13.48 3.54 -6.47
CA CYS A 212 -14.88 3.27 -6.81
C CYS A 212 -15.01 2.31 -8.01
N ALA A 213 -14.20 2.50 -9.05
CA ALA A 213 -14.17 1.59 -10.19
C ALA A 213 -13.70 0.18 -9.79
N HIS A 214 -12.69 0.09 -8.92
CA HIS A 214 -12.21 -1.18 -8.39
C HIS A 214 -13.29 -1.91 -7.58
N LEU A 215 -14.00 -1.17 -6.72
CA LEU A 215 -15.12 -1.67 -5.92
C LEU A 215 -16.30 -2.12 -6.80
N GLY A 216 -16.65 -1.34 -7.82
CA GLY A 216 -17.67 -1.70 -8.81
C GLY A 216 -17.31 -2.98 -9.59
N GLY A 217 -16.05 -3.12 -10.00
CA GLY A 217 -15.54 -4.33 -10.65
C GLY A 217 -15.59 -5.56 -9.74
N ALA A 218 -15.21 -5.42 -8.47
CA ALA A 218 -15.26 -6.51 -7.49
C ALA A 218 -16.69 -7.01 -7.23
N ARG A 219 -17.70 -6.13 -7.29
CA ARG A 219 -19.12 -6.50 -7.14
C ARG A 219 -19.71 -7.24 -8.34
N ALA A 220 -19.09 -7.11 -9.53
CA ALA A 220 -19.58 -7.71 -10.77
C ALA A 220 -18.96 -9.08 -11.07
N ALA A 221 -17.94 -9.49 -10.29
CA ALA A 221 -17.25 -10.78 -10.41
C ALA A 221 -17.84 -11.83 -9.46
#